data_AF-A0A2X3EPU7-F1
#
_entry.id   AF-A0A2X3EPU7-F1
#
_cell.length_a   1.000
_cell.length_b   1.000
_cell.length_c   1.000
_cell.angle_alpha   90.00
_cell.angle_beta   90.00
_cell.angle_gamma   90.00
#
_symmetry.space_group_name_H-M   'P 1'
#
loop_
_entity.id
_entity.type
_entity.pdbx_description
1 polymer ?
#
loop_
_entity_poly.entity_id
_entity_poly.type
_entity_poly.pdbx_seq_one_letter_code
_entity_poly.pdbx_strand_id
1 'polypeptide(L)'
;MILLAALAASLFARRFTPQSEWKLWVACGAAAGMASAYHAPLAGSLFIAEILFGTLMLASLGPVVISAVIALLLTQFLNGGARRCITSCYSKTSAPCTMA
;
A
#
# COMPACT_ATOMS: atom_id res chain seq x y z
N MET A 1 11.41 2.12 6.29
CA MET A 1 10.09 2.80 6.16
C MET A 1 8.99 2.06 6.91
N ILE A 2 8.91 0.72 6.88
CA ILE A 2 7.85 -0.07 7.52
C ILE A 2 7.75 0.12 9.05
N LEU A 3 8.88 0.11 9.79
CA LEU A 3 8.86 0.29 11.25
C LEU A 3 8.33 1.67 11.68
N LEU A 4 8.75 2.73 10.99
CA LEU A 4 8.25 4.09 11.20
C LEU A 4 6.74 4.18 10.91
N ALA A 5 6.29 3.56 9.81
CA ALA A 5 4.87 3.53 9.45
C ALA A 5 4.02 2.75 10.46
N ALA A 6 4.52 1.60 10.94
CA ALA A 6 3.85 0.81 11.98
C ALA A 6 3.77 1.57 13.31
N LEU A 7 4.83 2.30 13.68
CA LEU A 7 4.88 3.09 14.91
C LEU A 7 3.91 4.29 14.84
N ALA A 8 3.87 4.99 13.70
CA ALA A 8 2.91 6.06 13.46
C ALA A 8 1.45 5.54 13.46
N ALA A 9 1.19 4.43 12.78
CA ALA A 9 -0.13 3.80 12.76
C ALA A 9 -0.56 3.31 14.15
N SER A 10 0.37 2.78 14.96
CA SER A 10 0.10 2.30 16.31
C SER A 10 -0.22 3.45 17.28
N LEU A 11 0.52 4.57 17.19
CA LEU A 11 0.20 5.79 17.94
C LEU A 11 -1.17 6.36 17.55
N PHE A 12 -1.48 6.37 16.25
CA PHE A 12 -2.75 6.86 15.74
C PHE A 12 -3.93 5.97 16.17
N ALA A 13 -3.79 4.65 16.02
CA ALA A 13 -4.81 3.68 16.41
C ALA A 13 -5.09 3.71 17.92
N ARG A 14 -4.05 3.86 18.75
CA ARG A 14 -4.19 3.95 20.22
C ARG A 14 -4.88 5.24 20.66
N ARG A 15 -4.83 6.30 19.86
CA ARG A 15 -5.45 7.60 20.15
C ARG A 15 -6.90 7.71 19.67
N PHE A 16 -7.25 7.03 18.57
CA PHE A 16 -8.54 7.25 17.87
C PHE A 16 -9.46 6.01 17.79
N THR A 17 -9.00 4.79 18.07
CA THR A 17 -9.75 3.58 17.68
C THR A 17 -9.83 2.51 18.79
N PRO A 18 -10.95 1.77 18.91
CA PRO A 18 -11.06 0.60 19.79
C PRO A 18 -10.16 -0.58 19.36
N GLN A 19 -9.79 -1.43 20.32
CA GLN A 19 -8.83 -2.55 20.17
C GLN A 19 -9.15 -3.53 19.03
N SER A 20 -10.42 -3.66 18.64
CA SER A 20 -10.87 -4.58 17.58
C SER A 20 -10.33 -4.21 16.19
N GLU A 21 -10.07 -2.94 15.93
CA GLU A 21 -9.67 -2.44 14.59
C GLU A 21 -8.19 -2.10 14.48
N TRP A 22 -7.41 -2.23 15.57
CA TRP A 22 -5.98 -1.88 15.57
C TRP A 22 -5.17 -2.62 14.51
N LYS A 23 -5.51 -3.89 14.25
CA LYS A 23 -4.87 -4.68 13.19
C LYS A 23 -5.12 -4.07 11.81
N LEU A 24 -6.32 -3.55 11.55
CA LEU A 24 -6.69 -2.92 10.27
C LEU A 24 -5.89 -1.62 10.04
N TRP A 25 -5.78 -0.78 11.07
CA TRP A 25 -5.00 0.46 11.02
C TRP A 25 -3.51 0.22 10.82
N VAL A 26 -2.93 -0.74 11.55
CA VAL A 26 -1.52 -1.12 11.39
C VAL A 26 -1.27 -1.77 10.01
N ALA A 27 -2.19 -2.58 9.51
CA ALA A 27 -2.11 -3.16 8.16
C ALA A 27 -2.10 -2.07 7.08
N CYS A 28 -3.00 -1.09 7.16
CA CYS A 28 -3.03 0.04 6.21
C CYS A 28 -1.73 0.86 6.24
N GLY A 29 -1.17 1.12 7.42
CA GLY A 29 0.09 1.86 7.57
C GLY A 29 1.30 1.08 7.04
N ALA A 30 1.39 -0.22 7.36
CA ALA A 30 2.43 -1.10 6.85
C ALA A 30 2.37 -1.25 5.32
N ALA A 31 1.16 -1.40 4.75
CA ALA A 31 0.92 -1.48 3.31
C ALA A 31 1.28 -0.21 2.56
N ALA A 32 0.95 0.96 3.10
CA ALA A 32 1.40 2.24 2.56
C ALA A 32 2.94 2.34 2.53
N GLY A 33 3.60 1.94 3.62
CA GLY A 33 5.07 1.94 3.72
C GLY A 33 5.75 1.00 2.71
N MET A 34 5.17 -0.18 2.49
CA MET A 34 5.65 -1.14 1.49
C MET A 34 5.43 -0.65 0.05
N ALA A 35 4.26 -0.09 -0.25
CA ALA A 35 3.92 0.43 -1.57
C ALA A 35 4.83 1.58 -2.01
N SER A 36 5.20 2.47 -1.08
CA SER A 36 6.14 3.55 -1.37
C SER A 36 7.58 3.06 -1.57
N ALA A 37 8.00 1.96 -0.93
CA ALA A 37 9.37 1.48 -1.00
C ALA A 37 9.62 0.61 -2.24
N TYR A 38 8.65 -0.24 -2.60
CA TYR A 38 8.79 -1.23 -3.67
C TYR A 38 8.01 -0.90 -4.94
N HIS A 39 7.26 0.21 -4.97
CA HIS A 39 6.42 0.61 -6.11
C HIS A 39 5.44 -0.47 -6.60
N ALA A 40 5.06 -1.41 -5.71
CA ALA A 40 4.22 -2.56 -6.02
C ALA A 40 3.04 -2.64 -5.04
N PRO A 41 1.98 -1.83 -5.22
CA PRO A 41 0.91 -1.67 -4.25
C PRO A 41 0.04 -2.93 -4.11
N LEU A 42 -0.19 -3.67 -5.20
CA LEU A 42 -0.98 -4.91 -5.17
C LEU A 42 -0.24 -6.05 -4.48
N ALA A 43 1.01 -6.32 -4.87
CA ALA A 43 1.82 -7.37 -4.25
C ALA A 43 2.12 -7.06 -2.76
N GLY A 44 2.43 -5.80 -2.44
CA GLY A 44 2.69 -5.36 -1.07
C GLY A 44 1.47 -5.47 -0.16
N SER A 45 0.29 -5.02 -0.62
CA SER A 45 -0.94 -5.09 0.17
C SER A 45 -1.40 -6.52 0.43
N LEU A 46 -1.30 -7.43 -0.55
CA LEU A 46 -1.62 -8.84 -0.37
C LEU A 46 -0.68 -9.53 0.62
N PHE A 47 0.63 -9.28 0.52
CA PHE A 47 1.62 -9.86 1.44
C PHE A 47 1.37 -9.46 2.89
N ILE A 48 1.04 -8.19 3.13
CA ILE A 48 0.81 -7.67 4.49
C ILE A 48 -0.55 -8.10 5.02
N ALA A 49 -1.57 -8.18 4.16
CA ALA A 49 -2.88 -8.69 4.52
C ALA A 49 -2.79 -10.14 5.00
N GLU A 50 -2.06 -11.00 4.28
CA GLU A 50 -1.82 -12.40 4.65
C GLU A 50 -1.09 -12.51 5.99
N ILE A 51 0.03 -11.78 6.18
CA ILE A 51 0.84 -11.87 7.39
C ILE A 51 0.10 -11.35 8.64
N LEU A 52 -0.70 -10.28 8.53
CA LEU A 52 -1.31 -9.63 9.70
C LEU A 52 -2.66 -10.26 10.12
N PHE A 53 -3.46 -10.69 9.14
CA PHE A 53 -4.75 -11.32 9.40
C PHE A 53 -4.66 -12.85 9.49
N GLY A 54 -3.65 -13.48 8.86
CA GLY A 54 -3.46 -14.93 8.82
C GLY A 54 -4.56 -15.69 8.08
N THR A 55 -5.62 -14.98 7.66
CA THR A 55 -6.76 -15.45 6.89
C THR A 55 -7.12 -14.33 5.91
N LEU A 56 -7.23 -14.65 4.62
CA LEU A 56 -7.67 -13.71 3.58
C LEU A 56 -9.14 -13.34 3.78
N MET A 57 -9.46 -12.56 4.81
CA MET A 57 -10.75 -11.88 4.90
C MET A 57 -10.79 -10.78 3.84
N LEU A 58 -11.35 -11.11 2.66
CA LEU A 58 -11.55 -10.19 1.55
C LEU A 58 -12.29 -8.90 1.95
N ALA A 59 -13.09 -8.95 3.03
CA ALA A 59 -13.80 -7.80 3.58
C ALA A 59 -12.86 -6.64 4.00
N SER A 60 -11.65 -6.95 4.49
CA SER A 60 -10.68 -5.93 4.94
C SER A 60 -9.62 -5.60 3.89
N LEU A 61 -9.63 -6.27 2.74
CA LEU A 61 -8.64 -6.07 1.68
C LEU A 61 -8.86 -4.75 0.93
N GLY A 62 -10.12 -4.36 0.72
CA GLY A 62 -10.50 -3.10 0.07
C GLY A 62 -9.75 -1.86 0.62
N PRO A 63 -9.90 -1.53 1.92
CA PRO A 63 -9.25 -0.34 2.48
C PRO A 63 -7.72 -0.40 2.47
N VAL A 64 -7.12 -1.59 2.62
CA VAL A 64 -5.65 -1.76 2.62
C VAL A 64 -5.06 -1.47 1.23
N VAL A 65 -5.70 -1.96 0.17
CA VAL A 65 -5.28 -1.69 -1.21
C VAL A 65 -5.41 -0.20 -1.54
N ILE A 66 -6.51 0.43 -1.14
CA ILE A 66 -6.73 1.87 -1.35
C ILE A 66 -5.63 2.70 -0.68
N SER A 67 -5.30 2.38 0.58
CA SER A 67 -4.20 3.04 1.32
C SER A 67 -2.85 2.89 0.58
N ALA A 68 -2.54 1.70 0.08
CA ALA A 68 -1.31 1.43 -0.67
C ALA A 68 -1.21 2.24 -1.97
N VAL A 69 -2.31 2.36 -2.72
CA VAL A 69 -2.35 3.15 -3.96
C VAL A 69 -2.19 4.64 -3.66
N ILE A 70 -2.83 5.15 -2.60
CA ILE A 70 -2.69 6.55 -2.18
C ILE A 70 -1.24 6.85 -1.79
N ALA A 71 -0.59 5.96 -1.04
CA ALA A 71 0.80 6.14 -0.64
C ALA A 71 1.73 6.22 -1.85
N LEU A 72 1.55 5.32 -2.84
CA LEU A 72 2.31 5.38 -4.08
C LEU A 72 2.04 6.68 -4.85
N LEU A 73 0.78 7.11 -4.93
CA LEU A 73 0.41 8.34 -5.60
C LEU A 73 1.06 9.56 -4.94
N LEU A 74 1.12 9.58 -3.60
CA LEU A 74 1.74 10.63 -2.81
C LEU A 74 3.25 10.69 -3.06
N THR A 75 3.94 9.54 -3.07
CA THR A 75 5.37 9.45 -3.40
C THR A 75 5.67 9.99 -4.79
N GLN A 76 4.82 9.70 -5.77
CA GLN A 76 4.96 10.20 -7.14
C GLN A 76 4.62 11.70 -7.26
N PHE A 77 3.67 12.19 -6.46
CA PHE A 77 3.33 13.61 -6.37
C PHE A 77 4.50 14.43 -5.81
N LEU A 78 5.11 13.96 -4.71
CA LEU A 78 6.28 14.58 -4.09
C LEU A 78 7.50 14.56 -5.03
N ASN A 79 7.66 13.50 -5.81
CA ASN A 79 8.69 13.40 -6.86
C ASN A 79 8.35 14.21 -8.13
N GLY A 80 7.38 15.13 -8.08
CA GLY A 80 7.08 16.10 -9.14
C GLY A 80 6.31 15.55 -10.35
N GLY A 81 5.61 14.43 -10.20
CA GLY A 81 5.06 13.67 -11.34
C GLY A 81 3.65 13.16 -11.17
N ALA A 82 2.66 14.04 -10.99
CA ALA A 82 1.24 13.68 -11.07
C ALA A 82 0.85 13.02 -12.42
N ARG A 83 1.66 13.20 -13.48
CA ARG A 83 1.45 12.62 -14.81
C ARG A 83 1.91 11.16 -14.97
N ARG A 84 2.62 10.58 -13.99
CA ARG A 84 3.21 9.23 -14.13
C ARG A 84 2.26 8.08 -13.79
N CYS A 85 1.17 8.32 -13.06
CA CYS A 85 0.27 7.23 -12.64
C CYS A 85 -0.55 6.64 -13.80
N ILE A 86 -0.89 7.46 -14.80
CA ILE A 86 -1.53 6.99 -16.05
C ILE A 86 -0.52 6.45 -17.07
N THR A 87 0.71 7.01 -17.11
CA THR A 87 1.73 6.60 -18.09
C THR A 87 2.50 5.34 -17.67
N SER A 88 2.58 5.01 -16.38
CA SER A 88 3.29 3.80 -15.94
C SER A 88 2.58 2.51 -16.38
N CYS A 89 1.24 2.50 -16.40
CA CYS A 89 0.47 1.39 -17.00
C CYS A 89 0.58 1.37 -18.53
N TYR A 90 0.69 2.54 -19.17
CA TYR A 90 0.86 2.63 -20.63
C TYR A 90 2.27 2.19 -21.06
N SER A 91 3.33 2.66 -20.40
CA SER A 91 4.74 2.38 -20.73
C SER A 91 5.15 0.93 -20.49
N LYS A 92 4.52 0.18 -19.57
CA LYS A 92 4.80 -1.25 -19.35
C LYS A 92 3.94 -2.19 -20.20
N THR A 93 2.81 -1.71 -20.73
CA THR A 93 1.97 -2.45 -21.70
C THR A 93 2.36 -2.14 -23.15
N SER A 94 3.03 -1.02 -23.41
CA SER A 94 3.59 -0.66 -24.72
C SER A 94 5.07 -0.99 -24.87
N ALA A 95 5.61 -1.92 -24.08
CA ALA A 95 6.77 -2.69 -24.53
C ALA A 95 6.22 -3.79 -25.44
N PRO A 96 6.34 -3.66 -26.77
CA PRO A 96 5.86 -4.69 -27.69
C PRO A 96 6.50 -6.02 -27.32
N CYS A 97 5.78 -7.09 -27.60
CA CYS A 97 6.33 -8.42 -27.77
C CYS A 97 7.68 -8.36 -28.50
N THR A 98 8.79 -8.56 -27.79
CA THR A 98 10.04 -9.05 -28.39
C THR A 98 10.42 -10.32 -27.63
N MET A 99 9.83 -11.42 -28.10
CA MET A 99 10.58 -12.67 -28.23
C MET A 99 11.67 -12.41 -29.27
N ALA A 100 12.90 -12.18 -28.81
CA ALA A 100 14.15 -12.43 -29.51
C ALA A 100 15.28 -12.37 -28.47
#